data_AF-A0AA92WJE7-F1
#
_entry.id   AF-A0AA92WJE7-F1
#
_cell.length_a   1.000
_cell.length_b   1.000
_cell.length_c   1.000
_cell.angle_alpha   90.00
_cell.angle_beta   90.00
_cell.angle_gamma   90.00
#
_symmetry.space_group_name_H-M   'P 1'
#
loop_
_entity.id
_entity.type
_entity.pdbx_description
1 polymer ?
#
loop_
_entity_poly.entity_id
_entity_poly.type
_entity_poly.pdbx_seq_one_letter_code
_entity_poly.pdbx_strand_id
1 'polypeptide(L)'
;MSKSYKVAKKTINMGEKKGQTLFSVRPYSYGTLTTEEVANQIAVESTATPADVKAVLDRYAYYVKENLKKGYDIELLGFGKLFIRFITGKAVEDESKANAKLVKSLVPAFRPSFTKLQNGTRLYNLIPDSIELVKYGEEKKDKTTGGESTGGETTGGETTGGGSGTEAGGTGSDNGDGLE
;
A
#
# COMPACT_ATOMS: atom_id res chain seq x y z
N MET A 1 -6.97 14.21 5.84
CA MET A 1 -6.40 13.07 6.59
C MET A 1 -4.91 13.03 6.34
N SER A 2 -4.10 12.59 7.30
CA SER A 2 -2.65 12.45 7.10
C SER A 2 -2.23 11.00 6.89
N LYS A 3 -1.17 10.79 6.12
CA LYS A 3 -0.47 9.52 5.96
C LYS A 3 0.95 9.68 6.49
N SER A 4 1.27 8.90 7.52
CA SER A 4 2.59 8.99 8.13
C SER A 4 3.69 8.32 7.29
N TYR A 5 4.89 8.88 7.37
CA TYR A 5 6.10 8.32 6.79
C TYR A 5 7.23 8.19 7.82
N LYS A 6 8.17 7.28 7.56
CA LYS A 6 9.42 7.15 8.31
C LYS A 6 10.62 7.45 7.42
N VAL A 7 11.66 8.02 8.02
CA VAL A 7 12.95 8.21 7.37
C VAL A 7 13.80 6.97 7.61
N ALA A 8 14.17 6.28 6.53
CA ALA A 8 15.08 5.15 6.56
C ALA A 8 16.49 5.60 6.17
N LYS A 9 17.46 5.26 7.02
CA LYS A 9 18.90 5.52 6.80
C LYS A 9 19.54 4.28 6.16
N LYS A 10 20.31 4.47 5.10
CA LYS A 10 21.10 3.40 4.48
C LYS A 10 22.51 3.88 4.17
N THR A 11 23.50 3.17 4.70
CA THR A 11 24.89 3.33 4.26
C THR A 11 25.09 2.54 2.96
N ILE A 12 25.65 3.20 1.96
CA ILE A 12 25.88 2.60 0.65
C ILE A 12 27.20 1.85 0.66
N ASN A 13 27.17 0.57 0.33
CA ASN A 13 28.33 -0.32 0.41
C ASN A 13 29.05 -0.50 -0.94
N MET A 14 28.47 -0.02 -2.05
CA MET A 14 28.98 -0.23 -3.41
C MET A 14 28.61 0.92 -4.35
N GLY A 15 29.37 1.08 -5.44
CA GLY A 15 29.17 2.13 -6.45
C GLY A 15 29.77 3.47 -6.07
N GLU A 16 29.46 4.51 -6.84
CA GLU A 16 30.04 5.86 -6.70
C GLU A 16 29.80 6.50 -5.33
N LYS A 17 28.69 6.14 -4.67
CA LYS A 17 28.33 6.67 -3.35
C LYS A 17 28.77 5.75 -2.20
N LYS A 18 29.69 4.81 -2.44
CA LYS A 18 30.21 3.90 -1.40
C LYS A 18 30.75 4.70 -0.20
N GLY A 19 30.35 4.29 1.00
CA GLY A 19 30.68 4.95 2.27
C GLY A 19 29.76 6.10 2.64
N GLN A 20 28.91 6.61 1.73
CA GLN A 20 27.96 7.67 2.04
C GLN A 20 26.70 7.12 2.72
N THR A 21 26.17 7.91 3.66
CA THR A 21 24.84 7.68 4.24
C THR A 21 23.79 8.40 3.41
N LEU A 22 22.78 7.67 2.94
CA LEU A 22 21.61 8.22 2.27
C LEU A 22 20.35 8.02 3.11
N PHE A 23 19.38 8.91 2.91
CA PHE A 23 18.09 8.87 3.58
C PHE A 23 16.99 8.64 2.53
N SER A 24 16.01 7.82 2.86
CA SER A 24 14.83 7.57 2.02
C SER A 24 13.56 7.68 2.85
N VAL A 25 12.47 8.09 2.21
CA VAL A 25 11.15 8.14 2.83
C VAL A 25 10.44 6.81 2.57
N ARG A 26 9.87 6.21 3.61
CA ARG A 26 9.07 4.99 3.53
C ARG A 26 7.70 5.23 4.13
N PRO A 27 6.61 4.70 3.55
CA PRO A 27 5.30 4.81 4.15
C PRO A 27 5.29 4.11 5.50
N TYR A 28 4.67 4.72 6.50
CA TYR A 28 4.40 4.06 7.76
C TYR A 28 3.06 3.31 7.67
N SER A 29 3.07 2.05 8.08
CA SER A 29 1.86 1.23 8.20
C SER A 29 1.45 1.17 9.67
N TYR A 30 0.17 1.43 9.95
CA TYR A 30 -0.43 1.28 11.28
C TYR A 30 -0.87 -0.16 11.57
N GLY A 31 -0.64 -1.08 10.63
CA GLY A 31 -1.10 -2.45 10.71
C GLY A 31 -2.00 -2.81 9.53
N THR A 32 -2.66 -3.96 9.66
CA THR A 32 -3.62 -4.47 8.68
C THR A 32 -4.98 -4.54 9.36
N LEU A 33 -6.01 -3.95 8.74
CA LEU A 33 -7.37 -4.19 9.17
C LEU A 33 -7.77 -5.62 8.80
N THR A 34 -8.22 -6.36 9.80
CA THR A 34 -8.75 -7.71 9.64
C THR A 34 -10.09 -7.69 8.90
N THR A 35 -10.49 -8.82 8.32
CA THR A 35 -11.82 -8.97 7.71
C THR A 35 -12.94 -8.67 8.71
N GLU A 36 -12.72 -8.94 9.99
CA GLU A 36 -13.68 -8.61 11.05
C GLU A 36 -13.83 -7.10 11.26
N GLU A 37 -12.72 -6.38 11.36
CA GLU A 37 -12.76 -4.91 11.50
C GLU A 37 -13.38 -4.23 10.27
N VAL A 38 -13.04 -4.71 9.06
CA VAL A 38 -13.64 -4.21 7.81
C VAL A 38 -15.14 -4.52 7.76
N ALA A 39 -15.56 -5.73 8.16
CA ALA A 39 -16.97 -6.10 8.17
C ALA A 39 -17.78 -5.24 9.15
N ASN A 40 -17.20 -4.93 10.33
CA ASN A 40 -17.81 -4.04 11.29
C ASN A 40 -17.97 -2.61 10.74
N GLN A 41 -16.95 -2.08 10.05
CA GLN A 41 -17.03 -0.75 9.42
C GLN A 41 -18.14 -0.67 8.36
N ILE A 42 -18.25 -1.69 7.50
CA ILE A 42 -19.30 -1.74 6.46
C ILE A 42 -20.68 -1.88 7.09
N ALA A 43 -20.82 -2.73 8.11
CA ALA A 43 -22.09 -2.95 8.80
C ALA A 43 -22.62 -1.67 9.46
N VAL A 44 -21.75 -0.84 10.05
CA VAL A 44 -22.13 0.45 10.66
C VAL A 44 -22.74 1.41 9.63
N GLU A 45 -22.26 1.38 8.39
CA GLU A 45 -22.67 2.28 7.31
C GLU A 45 -23.69 1.63 6.35
N SER A 46 -24.28 0.49 6.73
CA SER A 46 -25.23 -0.23 5.88
C SER A 46 -26.36 -0.89 6.69
N THR A 47 -27.26 -1.57 5.98
CA THR A 47 -28.33 -2.37 6.62
C THR A 47 -27.91 -3.81 6.92
N ALA A 48 -26.69 -4.21 6.54
CA ALA A 48 -26.17 -5.56 6.73
C ALA A 48 -25.56 -5.73 8.13
N THR A 49 -25.68 -6.93 8.70
CA THR A 49 -24.91 -7.26 9.92
C THR A 49 -23.46 -7.56 9.58
N PRO A 50 -22.51 -7.47 10.53
CA PRO A 50 -21.13 -7.89 10.29
C PRO A 50 -21.02 -9.36 9.82
N ALA A 51 -21.93 -10.22 10.28
CA ALA A 51 -21.98 -11.63 9.85
C ALA A 51 -22.37 -11.76 8.37
N ASP A 52 -23.37 -10.98 7.92
CA ASP A 52 -23.78 -10.95 6.51
C ASP A 52 -22.65 -10.45 5.62
N VAL A 53 -21.95 -9.38 6.02
CA VAL A 53 -20.81 -8.84 5.27
C VAL A 53 -19.71 -9.89 5.13
N LYS A 54 -19.35 -10.59 6.22
CA LYS A 54 -18.37 -11.68 6.19
C LYS A 54 -18.80 -12.80 5.23
N ALA A 55 -20.06 -13.21 5.28
CA ALA A 55 -20.60 -14.26 4.41
C ALA A 55 -20.55 -13.85 2.93
N VAL A 56 -20.87 -12.59 2.61
CA VAL A 56 -20.77 -12.05 1.25
C VAL A 56 -19.32 -12.04 0.78
N LEU A 57 -18.37 -11.57 1.59
CA LEU A 57 -16.94 -11.52 1.22
C LEU A 57 -16.37 -12.93 0.98
N ASP A 58 -16.71 -13.90 1.83
CA ASP A 58 -16.32 -15.30 1.66
C ASP A 58 -16.85 -15.88 0.34
N ARG A 59 -18.16 -15.72 0.09
CA ARG A 59 -18.78 -16.21 -1.15
C ARG A 59 -18.27 -15.48 -2.38
N TYR A 60 -17.98 -14.21 -2.26
CA TYR A 60 -17.41 -13.43 -3.35
C TYR A 60 -16.02 -13.94 -3.74
N ALA A 61 -15.14 -14.23 -2.78
CA ALA A 61 -13.82 -14.80 -3.06
C ALA A 61 -13.90 -16.13 -3.82
N TYR A 62 -14.88 -16.98 -3.49
CA TYR A 62 -15.17 -18.21 -4.23
C TYR A 62 -15.55 -17.93 -5.70
N TYR A 63 -16.51 -17.02 -5.94
CA TYR A 63 -16.93 -16.70 -7.31
C TYR A 63 -15.84 -15.98 -8.11
N VAL A 64 -14.98 -15.20 -7.47
CA VAL A 64 -13.81 -14.61 -8.11
C VAL A 64 -12.92 -15.71 -8.69
N LYS A 65 -12.60 -16.74 -7.90
CA LYS A 65 -11.79 -17.87 -8.37
C LYS A 65 -12.43 -18.60 -9.55
N GLU A 66 -13.73 -18.88 -9.46
CA GLU A 66 -14.45 -19.60 -10.52
C GLU A 66 -14.53 -18.80 -11.82
N ASN A 67 -14.72 -17.48 -11.75
CA ASN A 67 -14.82 -16.63 -12.93
C ASN A 67 -13.45 -16.33 -13.55
N LEU A 68 -12.40 -16.15 -12.74
CA LEU A 68 -11.02 -16.05 -13.24
C LEU A 68 -10.60 -17.32 -14.00
N LYS A 69 -10.97 -18.50 -13.51
CA LYS A 69 -10.72 -19.79 -14.19
C LYS A 69 -11.38 -19.85 -15.57
N LYS A 70 -12.53 -19.20 -15.74
CA LYS A 70 -13.26 -19.11 -17.02
C LYS A 70 -12.70 -18.04 -17.97
N GLY A 71 -11.69 -17.27 -17.53
CA GLY A 71 -11.07 -16.20 -18.32
C GLY A 71 -11.80 -14.86 -18.23
N TYR A 72 -12.71 -14.68 -17.26
CA TYR A 72 -13.34 -13.37 -17.03
C TYR A 72 -12.45 -12.46 -16.20
N ASP A 73 -12.41 -11.19 -16.60
CA ASP A 73 -12.00 -10.10 -15.72
C ASP A 73 -13.19 -9.69 -14.86
N ILE A 74 -12.95 -9.42 -13.58
CA ILE A 74 -14.00 -9.10 -12.62
C ILE A 74 -13.85 -7.66 -12.17
N GLU A 75 -14.85 -6.84 -12.48
CA GLU A 75 -14.91 -5.44 -12.06
C GLU A 75 -15.57 -5.32 -10.68
N LEU A 76 -14.93 -4.56 -9.81
CA LEU A 76 -15.42 -4.12 -8.51
C LEU A 76 -15.74 -2.63 -8.61
N LEU A 77 -17.03 -2.29 -8.42
CA LEU A 77 -17.57 -0.95 -8.58
C LEU A 77 -16.70 0.11 -7.89
N GLY A 78 -16.00 0.94 -8.68
CA GLY A 78 -15.14 2.01 -8.18
C GLY A 78 -13.81 1.56 -7.55
N PHE A 79 -13.62 0.28 -7.24
CA PHE A 79 -12.37 -0.25 -6.69
C PHE A 79 -11.36 -0.55 -7.79
N GLY A 80 -11.74 -1.38 -8.76
CA GLY A 80 -10.82 -1.83 -9.80
C GLY A 80 -11.22 -3.15 -10.41
N LYS A 81 -10.30 -3.74 -11.16
CA LYS A 81 -10.50 -4.98 -11.91
C LYS A 81 -9.52 -6.05 -11.45
N LEU A 82 -10.05 -7.22 -11.10
CA LEU A 82 -9.29 -8.45 -10.86
C LEU A 82 -9.22 -9.26 -12.15
N PHE A 83 -8.03 -9.74 -12.50
CA PHE A 83 -7.80 -10.50 -13.74
C PHE A 83 -6.63 -11.45 -13.58
N ILE A 84 -6.50 -12.42 -14.50
CA ILE A 84 -5.31 -13.26 -14.57
C ILE A 84 -4.27 -12.58 -15.45
N ARG A 85 -3.09 -12.32 -14.89
CA ARG A 85 -1.92 -11.87 -15.63
C ARG A 85 -1.05 -13.05 -16.00
N PHE A 86 -0.60 -13.07 -17.25
CA PHE A 86 0.35 -14.05 -17.74
C PHE A 86 1.76 -13.54 -17.47
N ILE A 87 2.59 -14.38 -16.86
CA ILE A 87 4.03 -14.16 -16.80
C ILE A 87 4.64 -14.91 -17.97
N THR A 88 5.11 -14.17 -18.97
CA THR A 88 5.60 -14.74 -20.23
C THR A 88 7.13 -14.82 -20.28
N GLY A 89 7.64 -15.72 -21.12
CA GLY A 89 9.03 -15.76 -21.53
C GLY A 89 9.40 -14.66 -22.52
N LYS A 90 10.59 -14.78 -23.11
CA LYS A 90 11.03 -13.88 -24.17
C LYS A 90 10.08 -13.99 -25.37
N ALA A 91 9.85 -12.87 -26.04
CA ALA A 91 9.13 -12.85 -27.30
C ALA A 91 9.87 -13.67 -28.37
N VAL A 92 9.12 -14.14 -29.35
CA VAL A 92 9.63 -14.91 -30.50
C VAL A 92 9.36 -14.12 -31.78
N GLU A 93 10.22 -14.30 -32.78
CA GLU A 93 10.14 -13.57 -34.06
C GLU A 93 9.10 -14.16 -35.01
N ASP A 94 8.73 -15.43 -34.81
CA ASP A 94 7.83 -16.19 -35.70
C ASP A 94 6.52 -16.52 -34.97
N GLU A 95 5.40 -16.14 -35.56
CA GLU A 95 4.06 -16.35 -35.02
C GLU A 95 3.76 -17.84 -34.76
N SER A 96 4.26 -18.75 -35.60
CA SER A 96 4.07 -20.20 -35.40
C SER A 96 4.72 -20.71 -34.11
N LYS A 97 5.71 -19.98 -33.58
CA LYS A 97 6.39 -20.27 -32.30
C LYS A 97 5.71 -19.59 -31.12
N ALA A 98 4.77 -18.66 -31.36
CA ALA A 98 4.03 -17.94 -30.33
C ALA A 98 2.88 -18.79 -29.79
N ASN A 99 3.19 -19.68 -28.84
CA ASN A 99 2.22 -20.61 -28.26
C ASN A 99 2.28 -20.63 -26.72
N ALA A 100 1.39 -21.43 -26.11
CA ALA A 100 1.23 -21.51 -24.65
C ALA A 100 2.52 -21.87 -23.88
N LYS A 101 3.53 -22.48 -24.51
CA LYS A 101 4.84 -22.73 -23.88
C LYS A 101 5.58 -21.45 -23.50
N LEU A 102 5.22 -20.31 -24.09
CA LEU A 102 5.75 -19.00 -23.71
C LEU A 102 5.15 -18.50 -22.39
N VAL A 103 4.05 -19.07 -21.91
CA VAL A 103 3.47 -18.74 -20.60
C VAL A 103 4.20 -19.53 -19.52
N LYS A 104 4.93 -18.83 -18.65
CA LYS A 104 5.68 -19.45 -17.55
C LYS A 104 4.79 -19.69 -16.33
N SER A 105 3.92 -18.74 -16.02
CA SER A 105 2.96 -18.86 -14.91
C SER A 105 1.78 -17.91 -15.07
N LEU A 106 0.73 -18.19 -14.31
CA LEU A 106 -0.48 -17.37 -14.19
C LEU A 106 -0.53 -16.80 -12.78
N VAL A 107 -0.75 -15.49 -12.65
CA VAL A 107 -0.90 -14.83 -11.35
C VAL A 107 -2.16 -13.97 -11.34
N PRO A 108 -2.93 -13.94 -10.24
CA PRO A 108 -3.97 -12.95 -10.08
C PRO A 108 -3.34 -11.55 -10.01
N ALA A 109 -3.98 -10.58 -10.66
CA ALA A 109 -3.57 -9.20 -10.67
C ALA A 109 -4.77 -8.30 -10.42
N PHE A 110 -4.50 -7.13 -9.82
CA PHE A 110 -5.49 -6.10 -9.57
C PHE A 110 -5.07 -4.81 -10.26
N ARG A 111 -5.98 -4.20 -11.01
CA ARG A 111 -5.82 -2.87 -11.58
C ARG A 111 -6.82 -1.93 -10.89
N PRO A 112 -6.35 -1.00 -10.04
CA PRO A 112 -7.24 -0.02 -9.42
C PRO A 112 -7.99 0.79 -10.48
N SER A 113 -9.24 1.14 -10.20
CA SER A 113 -10.03 2.04 -11.06
C SER A 113 -9.40 3.42 -11.10
N PHE A 114 -9.41 4.02 -12.28
CA PHE A 114 -8.91 5.37 -12.49
C PHE A 114 -9.66 6.09 -13.59
N THR A 115 -9.71 7.41 -13.48
CA THR A 115 -10.11 8.32 -14.56
C THR A 115 -8.86 8.83 -15.26
N LYS A 116 -8.85 8.81 -16.60
CA LYS A 116 -7.76 9.37 -17.40
C LYS A 116 -8.07 10.84 -17.70
N LEU A 117 -7.19 11.73 -17.27
CA LEU A 117 -7.27 13.16 -17.57
C LEU A 117 -6.79 13.43 -19.01
N GLN A 118 -7.16 14.58 -19.57
CA GLN A 118 -6.78 14.98 -20.93
C GLN A 118 -5.25 15.00 -21.14
N ASN A 119 -4.48 15.30 -20.11
CA ASN A 119 -3.01 15.29 -20.12
C ASN A 119 -2.39 13.88 -20.00
N GLY A 120 -3.21 12.82 -19.97
CA GLY A 120 -2.74 11.43 -19.87
C GLY A 120 -2.53 10.92 -18.44
N THR A 121 -2.58 11.79 -17.43
CA THR A 121 -2.47 11.42 -16.02
C THR A 121 -3.66 10.56 -15.58
N ARG A 122 -3.39 9.58 -14.71
CA ARG A 122 -4.42 8.72 -14.10
C ARG A 122 -4.75 9.23 -12.70
N LEU A 123 -6.01 9.54 -12.46
CA LEU A 123 -6.55 9.83 -11.14
C LEU A 123 -7.20 8.55 -10.60
N TYR A 124 -6.60 7.93 -9.58
CA TYR A 124 -7.09 6.67 -9.01
C TYR A 124 -8.22 6.90 -8.02
N ASN A 125 -9.32 6.17 -8.17
CA ASN A 125 -10.52 6.31 -7.32
C ASN A 125 -10.27 5.87 -5.87
N LEU A 126 -9.25 5.06 -5.63
CA LEU A 126 -8.86 4.56 -4.30
C LEU A 126 -7.91 5.50 -3.54
N ILE A 127 -7.54 6.64 -4.14
CA ILE A 127 -6.76 7.67 -3.47
C ILE A 127 -7.72 8.81 -3.12
N PRO A 128 -7.82 9.23 -1.85
CA PRO A 128 -8.64 10.36 -1.47
C PRO A 128 -8.14 11.65 -2.11
N ASP A 129 -9.02 12.65 -2.27
CA ASP A 129 -8.73 13.92 -2.94
C ASP A 129 -7.55 14.68 -2.32
N SER A 130 -7.31 14.51 -1.02
CA SER A 130 -6.16 15.09 -0.32
C SER A 130 -5.59 14.15 0.75
N ILE A 131 -4.26 14.05 0.77
CA ILE A 131 -3.48 13.39 1.82
C ILE A 131 -2.34 14.29 2.21
N GLU A 132 -2.23 14.57 3.50
CA GLU A 132 -1.07 15.26 4.06
C GLU A 132 -0.01 14.23 4.48
N LEU A 133 1.26 14.45 4.12
CA LEU A 133 2.35 13.56 4.53
C LEU A 133 3.01 14.11 5.79
N VAL A 134 2.91 13.35 6.89
CA VAL A 134 3.47 13.75 8.18
C VAL A 134 4.51 12.75 8.64
N LYS A 135 5.57 13.20 9.30
CA LYS A 135 6.57 12.28 9.84
C LYS A 135 5.98 11.53 11.02
N TYR A 136 6.21 10.21 11.06
CA TYR A 136 5.72 9.38 12.16
C TYR A 136 6.24 9.87 13.51
N GLY A 137 5.33 10.03 14.49
CA GLY A 137 5.60 10.61 15.81
C GLY A 137 5.43 12.14 15.87
N GLU A 138 5.25 12.81 14.72
CA GLU A 138 5.03 14.25 14.62
C GLU A 138 3.58 14.59 14.21
N GLU A 139 2.68 13.59 14.12
CA GLU A 139 1.30 13.77 13.63
C GLU A 139 0.45 14.74 14.46
N LYS A 140 0.83 14.98 15.72
CA LYS A 140 0.08 15.83 16.65
C LYS A 140 0.66 17.23 16.81
N LYS A 141 1.79 17.55 16.16
CA LYS A 141 2.48 18.84 16.38
C LYS A 141 1.82 20.02 15.66
N ASP A 142 0.97 19.77 14.65
CA ASP A 142 0.38 20.82 13.80
C ASP A 142 -1.13 21.01 14.00
N LYS A 143 -1.59 21.02 15.26
CA LYS A 143 -2.92 21.56 15.62
C LYS A 143 -2.84 22.66 16.69
N THR A 144 -1.93 23.62 16.49
CA THR A 144 -2.03 24.91 17.19
C THR A 144 -2.00 26.03 16.16
N THR A 145 -3.17 26.41 15.68
CA THR A 145 -3.43 27.73 15.11
C THR A 145 -3.16 28.80 16.16
N GLY A 146 -2.28 29.75 15.83
CA GLY A 146 -2.30 31.16 16.22
C GLY A 146 -2.51 31.51 17.70
N GLY A 147 -1.44 31.90 18.37
CA GLY A 147 -1.51 32.59 19.66
C GLY A 147 -0.13 33.10 20.07
N GLU A 148 0.15 34.35 19.74
CA GLU A 148 1.27 35.13 20.26
C GLU A 148 1.22 35.14 21.80
N SER A 149 2.28 34.68 22.47
CA SER A 149 2.65 35.24 23.76
C SER A 149 4.11 34.95 24.11
N THR A 150 4.77 36.04 24.43
CA THR A 150 6.11 36.24 24.96
C THR A 150 6.35 35.59 26.32
N GLY A 151 7.57 35.07 26.51
CA GLY A 151 8.33 35.17 27.76
C GLY A 151 8.12 34.07 28.81
N GLY A 152 9.23 33.49 29.29
CA GLY A 152 9.27 32.78 30.58
C GLY A 152 10.22 31.59 30.65
N GLU A 153 11.44 31.86 31.10
CA GLU A 153 12.43 30.91 31.60
C GLU A 153 11.89 30.00 32.72
N THR A 154 12.30 28.72 32.77
CA THR A 154 12.87 28.05 33.97
C THR A 154 13.20 26.56 33.75
N THR A 155 14.49 26.26 33.87
CA THR A 155 15.18 25.14 34.56
C THR A 155 14.46 23.83 34.93
N GLY A 156 15.12 22.72 34.55
CA GLY A 156 15.56 21.66 35.50
C GLY A 156 14.78 20.34 35.53
N GLY A 157 15.48 19.21 35.38
CA GLY A 157 14.98 17.90 35.83
C GLY A 157 15.44 16.70 35.01
N GLU A 158 16.62 16.19 35.31
CA GLU A 158 17.15 14.89 34.89
C GLU A 158 16.34 13.73 35.55
N THR A 159 16.06 12.65 34.84
CA THR A 159 16.01 11.28 35.41
C THR A 159 15.99 10.21 34.31
N THR A 160 16.67 9.13 34.65
CA THR A 160 17.13 7.97 33.88
C THR A 160 16.11 6.82 33.85
N GLY A 161 16.25 5.91 32.87
CA GLY A 161 16.03 4.47 33.14
C GLY A 161 15.19 3.65 32.14
N GLY A 162 15.86 2.71 31.45
CA GLY A 162 15.34 1.39 31.00
C GLY A 162 14.48 1.37 29.73
N GLY A 163 14.63 0.49 28.75
CA GLY A 163 15.37 -0.76 28.66
C GLY A 163 14.46 -1.87 28.08
N SER A 164 14.85 -2.41 26.91
CA SER A 164 14.43 -3.70 26.29
C SER A 164 13.05 -3.83 25.63
N GLY A 165 13.05 -4.46 24.44
CA GLY A 165 11.85 -4.91 23.74
C GLY A 165 12.00 -5.10 22.23
N THR A 166 12.87 -6.04 21.81
CA THR A 166 12.86 -6.66 20.49
C THR A 166 11.50 -7.27 20.16
N GLU A 167 10.96 -7.04 18.96
CA GLU A 167 10.34 -8.10 18.17
C GLU A 167 10.17 -7.72 16.70
N ALA A 168 10.34 -8.75 15.87
CA ALA A 168 10.53 -8.74 14.43
C ALA A 168 9.21 -8.81 13.67
N GLY A 169 9.20 -8.33 12.42
CA GLY A 169 8.03 -8.42 11.54
C GLY A 169 8.19 -7.65 10.24
N GLY A 170 9.28 -7.90 9.51
CA GLY A 170 9.50 -7.28 8.19
C GLY A 170 8.73 -8.05 7.11
N THR A 171 7.67 -7.44 6.56
CA THR A 171 7.09 -7.88 5.29
C THR A 171 7.71 -7.05 4.17
N GLY A 172 8.61 -7.68 3.40
CA GLY A 172 9.21 -7.09 2.21
C GLY A 172 8.20 -6.93 1.08
N SER A 173 8.16 -5.75 0.48
CA SER A 173 7.68 -5.56 -0.89
C SER A 173 8.91 -5.30 -1.76
N ASP A 174 9.32 -6.35 -2.45
CA ASP A 174 10.33 -6.33 -3.48
C ASP A 174 9.64 -5.92 -4.79
N ASN A 175 9.75 -4.63 -5.13
CA ASN A 175 9.46 -4.18 -6.48
C ASN A 175 10.79 -4.21 -7.24
N GLY A 176 11.00 -5.31 -7.97
CA GLY A 176 12.12 -5.49 -8.87
C GLY A 176 12.03 -4.52 -10.05
N ASP A 177 12.86 -3.48 -10.01
CA ASP A 177 13.30 -2.75 -11.20
C ASP A 177 14.46 -3.54 -11.80
N GLY A 178 14.15 -4.32 -12.84
CA GLY A 178 15.14 -4.92 -13.73
C GLY A 178 15.23 -4.09 -15.01
N LEU A 179 16.22 -3.21 -15.08
CA LEU A 179 16.70 -2.59 -16.31
C LEU A 179 18.23 -2.66 -16.31
N GLU A 180 18.77 -3.76 -16.84
CA GLU A 180 20.00 -3.81 -17.63
C GLU A 180 19.79 -4.79 -18.79
#